data_AF-A0A644ZJ08-F1
#
_entry.id   AF-A0A644ZJ08-F1
#
_cell.length_a   1.000
_cell.length_b   1.000
_cell.length_c   1.000
_cell.angle_alpha   90.00
_cell.angle_beta   90.00
_cell.angle_gamma   90.00
#
_symmetry.space_group_name_H-M   'P 1'
#
loop_
_entity.id
_entity.type
_entity.pdbx_description
1 polymer ?
#
loop_
_entity_poly.entity_id
_entity_poly.type
_entity_poly.pdbx_seq_one_letter_code
_entity_poly.pdbx_strand_id
1 'polypeptide(L)'
;MAHNKYIFIFLLAVCACTLAKAASPHGKEFKIDCATCHQTNNWENIKQNGYNHNKTNFPLTGQHKIISCKKCHTTLRFSEAKSECSTCHADIHEGTVGKDCERCHTTNSWIVNNIRQIHQQEGFPLLGPHNTADCNRCHLSSTKLRFDNIRSDCYACHSSEYESTTNPNHKSVGFDTDCERCHNLTGQNWLGSGYNHNFFPLKGGHEIECNRCHTQGYKGLSSECVSCHLTDYNTATNPSHVTANFSKECNTCHSINSWKPATFNHDSQFFPIYSGKHRGEWESCTDCHTNTNNYSSFTCTNCHEHNKTSMDNKHRGRSGYVYNSVNCYSCHPRGKAD
;
A
#
# COMPACT_ATOMS: atom_id res chain seq x y z
N MET A 1 4.88 11.25 132.40
CA MET A 1 3.52 11.55 131.92
C MET A 1 3.55 12.91 131.24
N ALA A 2 3.31 12.94 129.92
CA ALA A 2 2.68 14.01 129.13
C ALA A 2 3.01 13.76 127.65
N HIS A 3 1.99 13.39 126.88
CA HIS A 3 2.04 13.16 125.45
C HIS A 3 2.17 14.47 124.68
N ASN A 4 2.94 14.49 123.59
CA ASN A 4 2.78 15.50 122.54
C ASN A 4 2.75 14.79 121.17
N LYS A 5 1.62 14.90 120.48
CA LYS A 5 1.37 14.29 119.16
C LYS A 5 1.71 15.32 118.08
N TYR A 6 2.64 15.00 117.18
CA TYR A 6 2.85 15.75 115.94
C TYR A 6 2.32 14.94 114.76
N ILE A 7 1.34 15.53 114.07
CA ILE A 7 0.73 15.07 112.83
C ILE A 7 1.63 15.56 111.68
N PHE A 8 2.22 14.63 110.92
CA PHE A 8 2.88 14.94 109.65
C PHE A 8 1.85 14.90 108.52
N ILE A 9 1.56 16.06 107.91
CA ILE A 9 0.76 16.17 106.68
C ILE A 9 1.72 16.01 105.49
N PHE A 10 1.58 14.94 104.73
CA PHE A 10 2.24 14.76 103.43
C PHE A 10 1.53 15.64 102.38
N LEU A 11 2.23 16.65 101.85
CA LEU A 11 1.78 17.39 100.67
C LEU A 11 2.01 16.51 99.43
N LEU A 12 0.92 16.05 98.81
CA LEU A 12 0.95 15.38 97.51
C LEU A 12 1.06 16.46 96.41
N ALA A 13 2.25 16.62 95.82
CA ALA A 13 2.42 17.44 94.63
C ALA A 13 1.87 16.70 93.40
N VAL A 14 0.67 17.05 92.97
CA VAL A 14 0.08 16.55 91.72
C VAL A 14 0.77 17.26 90.55
N CYS A 15 1.69 16.55 89.90
CA CYS A 15 2.29 16.98 88.64
C CYS A 15 1.20 16.92 87.55
N ALA A 16 0.68 18.09 87.17
CA ALA A 16 -0.26 18.22 86.07
C ALA A 16 0.48 17.95 84.74
N CYS A 17 0.46 16.70 84.30
CA CYS A 17 0.87 16.32 82.95
C CYS A 17 -0.13 16.96 81.96
N THR A 18 0.26 18.07 81.34
CA THR A 18 -0.47 18.64 80.21
C THR A 18 -0.48 17.63 79.06
N LEU A 19 -1.63 17.00 78.79
CA LEU A 19 -1.88 16.20 77.60
C LEU A 19 -1.77 17.11 76.36
N ALA A 20 -0.56 17.26 75.83
CA ALA A 20 -0.37 17.81 74.49
C ALA A 20 -1.09 16.88 73.51
N LYS A 21 -2.17 17.37 72.87
CA LYS A 21 -2.79 16.68 71.74
C LYS A 21 -1.72 16.52 70.65
N ALA A 22 -1.21 15.31 70.48
CA ALA A 22 -0.31 15.00 69.37
C ALA A 22 -1.03 15.33 68.06
N ALA A 23 -0.56 16.36 67.35
CA ALA A 23 -1.10 16.72 66.05
C ALA A 23 -0.73 15.62 65.04
N SER A 24 -1.69 15.21 64.21
CA SER A 24 -1.42 14.23 63.15
C SER A 24 -0.31 14.74 62.23
N PRO A 25 0.76 13.97 62.01
CA PRO A 25 1.82 14.37 61.09
C PRO A 25 1.34 14.40 59.63
N HIS A 26 0.15 13.83 59.36
CA HIS A 26 -0.46 13.78 58.03
C HIS A 26 -1.26 15.04 57.67
N GLY A 27 -1.26 16.05 58.54
CA GLY A 27 -1.99 17.30 58.35
C GLY A 27 -3.44 17.24 58.87
N LYS A 28 -4.06 18.42 59.00
CA LYS A 28 -5.42 18.58 59.54
C LYS A 28 -6.51 18.07 58.58
N GLU A 29 -6.20 17.99 57.30
CA GLU A 29 -7.10 17.57 56.22
C GLU A 29 -7.17 16.04 56.07
N PHE A 30 -6.35 15.27 56.79
CA PHE A 30 -6.29 13.82 56.65
C PHE A 30 -7.49 13.15 57.35
N LYS A 31 -8.44 12.62 56.57
CA LYS A 31 -9.72 12.07 57.05
C LYS A 31 -9.78 10.53 57.06
N ILE A 32 -8.68 9.84 56.72
CA ILE A 32 -8.62 8.37 56.72
C ILE A 32 -8.38 7.88 58.15
N ASP A 33 -9.10 6.84 58.57
CA ASP A 33 -8.92 6.21 59.88
C ASP A 33 -7.47 5.72 60.06
N CYS A 34 -6.83 6.10 61.17
CA CYS A 34 -5.45 5.74 61.51
C CYS A 34 -5.22 4.22 61.46
N ALA A 35 -6.21 3.41 61.86
CA ALA A 35 -6.11 1.95 61.86
C ALA A 35 -6.02 1.32 60.46
N THR A 36 -6.35 2.09 59.42
CA THR A 36 -6.16 1.73 58.01
C THR A 36 -4.69 1.43 57.73
N CYS A 37 -3.78 2.24 58.30
CA CYS A 37 -2.35 2.17 58.01
C CYS A 37 -1.51 1.73 59.22
N HIS A 38 -1.92 2.08 60.44
CA HIS A 38 -1.16 1.81 61.66
C HIS A 38 -1.75 0.65 62.48
N GLN A 39 -0.92 0.07 63.34
CA GLN A 39 -1.34 -0.85 64.39
C GLN A 39 -1.17 -0.17 65.74
N THR A 40 -2.10 -0.38 66.68
CA THR A 40 -2.09 0.27 67.99
C THR A 40 -0.89 -0.11 68.85
N ASN A 41 -0.32 -1.30 68.63
CA ASN A 41 0.85 -1.83 69.32
C ASN A 41 2.20 -1.53 68.63
N ASN A 42 2.20 -1.02 67.39
CA ASN A 42 3.40 -0.64 66.67
C ASN A 42 3.07 0.41 65.59
N TRP A 43 3.33 1.67 65.93
CA TRP A 43 3.02 2.81 65.06
C TRP A 43 4.03 3.03 63.95
N GLU A 44 5.25 2.52 64.09
CA GLU A 44 6.33 2.67 63.10
C GLU A 44 6.16 1.74 61.90
N ASN A 45 5.54 0.57 62.11
CA ASN A 45 5.23 -0.38 61.05
C ASN A 45 3.89 -0.08 60.39
N ILE A 46 3.95 0.44 59.17
CA ILE A 46 2.78 0.75 58.34
C ILE A 46 2.37 -0.45 57.47
N LYS A 47 1.06 -0.69 57.35
CA LYS A 47 0.49 -1.66 56.42
C LYS A 47 0.70 -1.16 54.98
N GLN A 48 1.54 -1.84 54.19
CA GLN A 48 1.81 -1.45 52.79
C GLN A 48 0.56 -1.46 51.91
N ASN A 49 -0.43 -2.31 52.22
CA ASN A 49 -1.71 -2.41 51.51
C ASN A 49 -2.89 -1.89 52.34
N GLY A 50 -2.64 -0.97 53.27
CA GLY A 50 -3.68 -0.43 54.16
C GLY A 50 -4.75 0.35 53.41
N TYR A 51 -4.37 1.05 52.33
CA TYR A 51 -5.25 1.96 51.60
C TYR A 51 -5.49 1.51 50.15
N ASN A 52 -6.72 1.66 49.66
CA ASN A 52 -7.11 1.31 48.29
C ASN A 52 -6.93 2.51 47.34
N HIS A 53 -5.85 2.49 46.55
CA HIS A 53 -5.55 3.51 45.54
C HIS A 53 -6.55 3.58 44.37
N ASN A 54 -7.43 2.59 44.18
CA ASN A 54 -8.50 2.70 43.17
C ASN A 54 -9.55 3.76 43.54
N LYS A 55 -9.49 4.31 44.76
CA LYS A 55 -10.32 5.43 45.20
C LYS A 55 -9.69 6.80 44.90
N THR A 56 -8.50 6.85 44.31
CA THR A 56 -7.81 8.09 43.93
C THR A 56 -7.72 8.21 42.41
N ASN A 57 -7.25 9.37 41.95
CA ASN A 57 -6.98 9.60 40.52
C ASN A 57 -5.70 8.91 40.03
N PHE A 58 -5.02 8.13 40.88
CA PHE A 58 -3.83 7.36 40.52
C PHE A 58 -3.97 5.91 41.02
N PRO A 59 -4.72 5.06 40.30
CA PRO A 59 -4.78 3.63 40.59
C PRO A 59 -3.41 2.97 40.42
N LEU A 60 -2.99 2.16 41.38
CA LEU A 60 -1.72 1.45 41.29
C LEU A 60 -1.87 0.22 40.38
N THR A 61 -1.26 0.30 39.19
CA THR A 61 -1.19 -0.79 38.21
C THR A 61 0.25 -1.21 37.95
N GLY A 62 0.43 -2.44 37.45
CA GLY A 62 1.75 -3.00 37.16
C GLY A 62 2.74 -2.92 38.31
N GLN A 63 3.95 -2.44 38.03
CA GLN A 63 5.05 -2.36 39.00
C GLN A 63 4.78 -1.35 40.12
N HIS A 64 3.87 -0.39 39.92
CA HIS A 64 3.48 0.55 40.98
C HIS A 64 2.72 -0.12 42.13
N LYS A 65 2.27 -1.38 42.00
CA LYS A 65 1.62 -2.12 43.09
C LYS A 65 2.57 -2.56 44.20
N ILE A 66 3.87 -2.65 43.90
CA ILE A 66 4.86 -3.24 44.81
C ILE A 66 5.87 -2.20 45.36
N ILE A 67 5.70 -0.92 45.03
CA ILE A 67 6.55 0.15 45.54
C ILE A 67 6.09 0.60 46.92
N SER A 68 7.05 1.01 47.76
CA SER A 68 6.73 1.55 49.08
C SER A 68 6.03 2.91 48.98
N CYS A 69 5.06 3.17 49.88
CA CYS A 69 4.32 4.44 49.94
C CYS A 69 5.24 5.67 49.93
N LYS A 70 6.37 5.61 50.64
CA LYS A 70 7.34 6.71 50.78
C LYS A 70 8.04 7.10 49.47
N LYS A 71 7.99 6.26 48.43
CA LYS A 71 8.56 6.57 47.11
C LYS A 71 7.75 7.63 46.37
N CYS A 72 6.43 7.66 46.57
CA CYS A 72 5.53 8.67 46.01
C CYS A 72 5.19 9.76 47.03
N HIS A 73 4.92 9.36 48.27
CA HIS A 73 4.60 10.25 49.38
C HIS A 73 5.88 10.56 50.17
N THR A 74 6.71 11.42 49.58
CA THR A 74 8.00 11.85 50.17
C THR A 74 7.80 12.72 51.41
N THR A 75 6.64 13.36 51.55
CA THR A 75 6.19 14.04 52.76
C THR A 75 5.11 13.20 53.47
N LEU A 76 4.84 13.51 54.74
CA LEU A 76 3.74 12.89 55.48
C LEU A 76 2.37 13.41 55.03
N ARG A 77 2.31 14.42 54.16
CA ARG A 77 1.07 14.97 53.60
C ARG A 77 0.74 14.31 52.28
N PHE A 78 -0.01 13.21 52.35
CA PHE A 78 -0.31 12.35 51.20
C PHE A 78 -0.95 13.08 49.99
N SER A 79 -1.66 14.19 50.22
CA SER A 79 -2.29 15.00 49.16
C SER A 79 -1.32 15.80 48.30
N GLU A 80 -0.04 15.91 48.68
CA GLU A 80 0.98 16.66 47.94
C GLU A 80 1.64 15.84 46.82
N ALA A 81 1.40 14.53 46.78
CA ALA A 81 1.96 13.66 45.75
C ALA A 81 1.33 13.95 44.38
N LYS A 82 2.21 14.10 43.39
CA LYS A 82 1.85 14.33 41.99
C LYS A 82 1.70 12.99 41.24
N SER A 83 0.84 12.98 40.22
CA SER A 83 0.54 11.78 39.43
C SER A 83 1.21 11.76 38.05
N GLU A 84 1.79 12.87 37.61
CA GLU A 84 2.47 12.94 36.31
C GLU A 84 3.74 12.09 36.32
N CYS A 85 3.93 11.24 35.32
CA CYS A 85 5.06 10.32 35.24
C CYS A 85 6.42 11.02 35.41
N SER A 86 6.58 12.19 34.78
CA SER A 86 7.82 12.98 34.81
C SER A 86 8.19 13.56 36.17
N THR A 87 7.29 13.49 37.17
CA THR A 87 7.58 13.95 38.53
C THR A 87 8.38 12.93 39.35
N CYS A 88 8.35 11.66 38.93
CA CYS A 88 9.15 10.58 39.53
C CYS A 88 10.15 9.99 38.55
N HIS A 89 9.84 9.95 37.25
CA HIS A 89 10.68 9.37 36.22
C HIS A 89 11.38 10.45 35.43
N ALA A 90 12.71 10.35 35.31
CA ALA A 90 13.47 11.20 34.42
C ALA A 90 13.25 10.77 32.97
N ASP A 91 13.05 11.75 32.09
CA ASP A 91 12.97 11.50 30.65
C ASP A 91 14.36 11.20 30.09
N ILE A 92 14.53 9.97 29.59
CA ILE A 92 15.77 9.52 28.96
C ILE A 92 15.85 9.90 27.47
N HIS A 93 14.76 10.42 26.91
CA HIS A 93 14.66 10.81 25.49
C HIS A 93 14.98 12.28 25.25
N GLU A 94 15.45 12.99 26.28
CA GLU A 94 15.86 14.40 26.20
C GLU A 94 14.75 15.33 25.64
N GLY A 95 13.49 15.01 25.91
CA GLY A 95 12.32 15.78 25.47
C GLY A 95 11.92 15.55 24.01
N THR A 96 12.57 14.65 23.27
CA THR A 96 12.32 14.47 21.83
C THR A 96 11.00 13.78 21.50
N VAL A 97 10.42 13.03 22.45
CA VAL A 97 9.18 12.26 22.24
C VAL A 97 7.97 12.81 23.03
N GLY A 98 8.11 13.97 23.66
CA GLY A 98 7.05 14.58 24.47
C GLY A 98 6.91 14.00 25.88
N LYS A 99 5.82 14.35 26.58
CA LYS A 99 5.56 14.00 27.98
C LYS A 99 4.45 12.96 28.18
N ASP A 100 3.80 12.54 27.09
CA ASP A 100 2.75 11.53 27.09
C ASP A 100 3.40 10.14 27.14
N CYS A 101 3.87 9.75 28.33
CA CYS A 101 4.64 8.53 28.54
C CYS A 101 3.82 7.28 28.22
N GLU A 102 2.53 7.31 28.53
CA GLU A 102 1.58 6.20 28.38
C GLU A 102 1.28 5.84 26.93
N ARG A 103 1.61 6.73 25.98
CA ARG A 103 1.54 6.44 24.54
C ARG A 103 2.47 5.31 24.11
N CYS A 104 3.60 5.15 24.80
CA CYS A 104 4.64 4.17 24.46
C CYS A 104 4.90 3.17 25.59
N HIS A 105 4.89 3.63 26.83
CA HIS A 105 5.24 2.84 28.00
C HIS A 105 4.01 2.45 28.80
N THR A 106 4.08 1.33 29.50
CA THR A 106 3.00 0.90 30.39
C THR A 106 3.50 0.84 31.82
N THR A 107 2.59 0.86 32.79
CA THR A 107 2.97 0.67 34.20
C THR A 107 3.61 -0.71 34.48
N ASN A 108 3.54 -1.65 33.53
CA ASN A 108 4.19 -2.95 33.63
C ASN A 108 5.65 -2.93 33.17
N SER A 109 5.99 -2.08 32.17
CA SER A 109 7.31 -2.06 31.54
C SER A 109 7.56 -0.78 30.75
N TRP A 110 8.80 -0.29 30.80
CA TRP A 110 9.33 0.76 29.93
C TRP A 110 9.77 0.23 28.55
N ILE A 111 9.80 -1.08 28.34
CA ILE A 111 10.20 -1.67 27.05
C ILE A 111 9.06 -1.51 26.04
N VAL A 112 9.40 -0.93 24.87
CA VAL A 112 8.48 -0.71 23.75
C VAL A 112 8.74 -1.76 22.68
N ASN A 113 7.81 -2.71 22.50
CA ASN A 113 7.94 -3.78 21.50
C ASN A 113 7.17 -3.51 20.20
N ASN A 114 6.32 -2.48 20.18
CA ASN A 114 5.41 -2.15 19.09
C ASN A 114 5.85 -0.91 18.29
N ILE A 115 7.14 -0.54 18.33
CA ILE A 115 7.64 0.69 17.69
C ILE A 115 7.33 0.75 16.18
N ARG A 116 7.34 -0.39 15.49
CA ARG A 116 6.94 -0.51 14.08
C ARG A 116 5.46 -0.16 13.86
N GLN A 117 4.59 -0.56 14.77
CA GLN A 117 3.16 -0.25 14.69
C GLN A 117 2.91 1.23 14.93
N ILE A 118 3.68 1.86 15.82
CA ILE A 118 3.60 3.31 16.06
C ILE A 118 3.96 4.07 14.77
N HIS A 119 5.02 3.66 14.06
CA HIS A 119 5.35 4.24 12.74
C HIS A 119 4.20 4.13 11.73
N GLN A 120 3.51 2.98 11.71
CA GLN A 120 2.36 2.74 10.84
C GLN A 120 1.18 3.70 11.12
N GLN A 121 1.03 4.14 12.37
CA GLN A 121 -0.10 4.98 12.81
C GLN A 121 0.22 6.48 12.71
N GLU A 122 1.49 6.85 12.82
CA GLU A 122 1.90 8.25 13.07
C GLU A 122 2.55 8.94 11.86
N GLY A 123 2.38 8.40 10.65
CA GLY A 123 2.64 9.13 9.39
C GLY A 123 3.89 8.73 8.60
N PHE A 124 4.62 7.68 9.01
CA PHE A 124 5.62 7.05 8.14
C PHE A 124 5.59 5.52 8.28
N PRO A 125 4.65 4.84 7.59
CA PRO A 125 4.62 3.39 7.48
C PRO A 125 5.96 2.83 7.00
N LEU A 126 6.58 1.95 7.79
CA LEU A 126 7.81 1.25 7.42
C LEU A 126 7.47 0.14 6.42
N LEU A 127 7.28 0.51 5.16
CA LEU A 127 6.93 -0.39 4.07
C LEU A 127 8.16 -0.78 3.23
N GLY A 128 8.08 -1.95 2.59
CA GLY A 128 9.13 -2.45 1.71
C GLY A 128 10.50 -2.48 2.41
N PRO A 129 11.58 -2.00 1.77
CA PRO A 129 12.92 -1.97 2.36
C PRO A 129 13.07 -1.17 3.66
N HIS A 130 12.17 -0.20 3.94
CA HIS A 130 12.22 0.58 5.18
C HIS A 130 11.90 -0.26 6.42
N ASN A 131 11.14 -1.37 6.28
CA ASN A 131 10.80 -2.26 7.39
C ASN A 131 12.03 -2.96 8.00
N THR A 132 13.07 -3.15 7.19
CA THR A 132 14.33 -3.80 7.56
C THR A 132 15.47 -2.81 7.74
N ALA A 133 15.22 -1.50 7.62
CA ALA A 133 16.24 -0.50 7.84
C ALA A 133 16.61 -0.40 9.34
N ASP A 134 17.90 -0.24 9.62
CA ASP A 134 18.35 0.06 10.97
C ASP A 134 17.82 1.43 11.42
N CYS A 135 17.40 1.54 12.68
CA CYS A 135 16.82 2.76 13.24
C CYS A 135 17.73 3.98 13.06
N ASN A 136 19.05 3.77 13.13
CA ASN A 136 20.05 4.83 13.01
C ASN A 136 20.20 5.40 11.60
N ARG A 137 19.64 4.75 10.56
CA ARG A 137 19.63 5.29 9.20
C ARG A 137 18.72 6.51 9.08
N CYS A 138 17.68 6.57 9.90
CA CYS A 138 16.79 7.73 10.01
C CYS A 138 17.09 8.49 11.30
N HIS A 139 16.95 7.84 12.45
CA HIS A 139 17.21 8.43 13.76
C HIS A 139 18.69 8.38 14.10
N LEU A 140 19.47 9.32 13.55
CA LEU A 140 20.94 9.38 13.71
C LEU A 140 21.42 9.31 15.17
N SER A 141 20.60 9.78 16.11
CA SER A 141 20.90 9.77 17.55
C SER A 141 20.18 8.66 18.34
N SER A 142 19.62 7.64 17.67
CA SER A 142 18.87 6.55 18.30
C SER A 142 19.68 5.75 19.32
N THR A 143 21.00 5.64 19.15
CA THR A 143 21.89 5.00 20.14
C THR A 143 21.98 5.75 21.47
N LYS A 144 21.58 7.03 21.48
CA LYS A 144 21.43 7.86 22.69
C LYS A 144 19.98 7.94 23.18
N LEU A 145 19.09 7.10 22.64
CA LEU A 145 17.64 7.11 22.90
C LEU A 145 16.95 8.43 22.55
N ARG A 146 17.57 9.21 21.66
CA ARG A 146 17.04 10.49 21.17
C ARG A 146 16.38 10.27 19.80
N PHE A 147 15.10 10.62 19.69
CA PHE A 147 14.28 10.40 18.51
C PHE A 147 13.72 11.72 17.99
N ASP A 148 14.58 12.46 17.30
CA ASP A 148 14.20 13.71 16.64
C ASP A 148 13.09 13.50 15.60
N ASN A 149 12.26 14.53 15.43
CA ASN A 149 11.30 14.56 14.33
C ASN A 149 12.06 14.73 13.00
N ILE A 150 11.82 13.82 12.07
CA ILE A 150 12.47 13.78 10.76
C ILE A 150 11.38 13.99 9.72
N ARG A 151 11.70 14.76 8.67
CA ARG A 151 10.80 14.89 7.53
C ARG A 151 10.63 13.52 6.85
N SER A 152 9.37 13.18 6.54
CA SER A 152 8.99 11.91 5.91
C SER A 152 8.87 11.99 4.39
N ASP A 153 9.20 13.13 3.78
CA ASP A 153 9.17 13.24 2.32
C ASP A 153 10.30 12.44 1.67
N CYS A 154 9.95 11.64 0.66
CA CYS A 154 10.88 10.72 0.02
C CYS A 154 12.12 11.45 -0.51
N TYR A 155 11.93 12.60 -1.16
CA TYR A 155 13.03 13.38 -1.75
C TYR A 155 14.00 13.95 -0.72
N ALA A 156 13.56 14.34 0.48
CA ALA A 156 14.48 14.82 1.52
C ALA A 156 15.56 13.78 1.86
N CYS A 157 15.22 12.49 1.85
CA CYS A 157 16.19 11.41 2.08
C CYS A 157 16.82 10.89 0.79
N HIS A 158 16.04 10.76 -0.29
CA HIS A 158 16.45 10.13 -1.54
C HIS A 158 16.76 11.12 -2.67
N SER A 159 17.16 12.34 -2.33
CA SER A 159 17.52 13.37 -3.32
C SER A 159 18.71 12.96 -4.17
N SER A 160 19.69 12.25 -3.60
CA SER A 160 20.85 11.80 -4.35
C SER A 160 20.47 10.75 -5.40
N GLU A 161 19.62 9.79 -5.05
CA GLU A 161 19.10 8.80 -5.99
C GLU A 161 18.22 9.46 -7.06
N TYR A 162 17.36 10.41 -6.67
CA TYR A 162 16.53 11.17 -7.59
C TYR A 162 17.36 11.89 -8.66
N GLU A 163 18.39 12.64 -8.23
CA GLU A 163 19.23 13.44 -9.13
C GLU A 163 20.16 12.60 -10.01
N SER A 164 20.54 11.40 -9.56
CA SER A 164 21.47 10.51 -10.27
C SER A 164 20.79 9.52 -11.23
N THR A 165 19.47 9.35 -11.15
CA THR A 165 18.74 8.41 -12.01
C THR A 165 18.75 8.87 -13.47
N THR A 166 19.09 7.97 -14.39
CA THR A 166 19.19 8.25 -15.84
C THR A 166 18.17 7.50 -16.70
N ASN A 167 17.52 6.45 -16.18
CA ASN A 167 16.52 5.67 -16.90
C ASN A 167 15.29 5.37 -16.04
N PRO A 168 14.19 6.15 -16.17
CA PRO A 168 14.12 7.43 -16.88
C PRO A 168 14.82 8.55 -16.11
N ASN A 169 15.40 9.53 -16.83
CA ASN A 169 16.08 10.64 -16.15
C ASN A 169 15.06 11.61 -15.52
N HIS A 170 14.90 11.55 -14.19
CA HIS A 170 13.89 12.33 -13.49
C HIS A 170 14.09 13.84 -13.63
N LYS A 171 15.34 14.30 -13.56
CA LYS A 171 15.70 15.72 -13.66
C LYS A 171 15.47 16.30 -15.05
N SER A 172 15.92 15.59 -16.08
CA SER A 172 15.81 16.02 -17.48
C SER A 172 14.34 16.11 -17.91
N VAL A 173 13.52 15.16 -17.47
CA VAL A 173 12.09 15.14 -17.76
C VAL A 173 11.31 16.13 -16.88
N GLY A 174 11.83 16.48 -15.71
CA GLY A 174 11.16 17.36 -14.76
C GLY A 174 10.01 16.66 -14.04
N PHE A 175 10.21 15.42 -13.61
CA PHE A 175 9.23 14.75 -12.76
C PHE A 175 9.06 15.49 -11.44
N ASP A 176 7.91 15.28 -10.81
CA ASP A 176 7.67 15.76 -9.46
C ASP A 176 8.33 14.82 -8.43
N THR A 177 8.37 15.25 -7.18
CA THR A 177 8.90 14.45 -6.06
C THR A 177 7.83 13.57 -5.41
N ASP A 178 6.67 13.42 -6.04
CA ASP A 178 5.60 12.52 -5.61
C ASP A 178 5.89 11.11 -6.15
N CYS A 179 6.85 10.45 -5.51
CA CYS A 179 7.45 9.20 -5.99
C CYS A 179 6.42 8.08 -6.18
N GLU A 180 5.35 8.07 -5.38
CA GLU A 180 4.30 7.04 -5.38
C GLU A 180 3.49 7.00 -6.68
N ARG A 181 3.54 8.07 -7.48
CA ARG A 181 2.91 8.09 -8.82
C ARG A 181 3.46 7.01 -9.73
N CYS A 182 4.74 6.68 -9.59
CA CYS A 182 5.43 5.74 -10.46
C CYS A 182 6.04 4.55 -9.71
N HIS A 183 6.48 4.75 -8.47
CA HIS A 183 7.15 3.73 -7.67
C HIS A 183 6.21 3.11 -6.65
N ASN A 184 6.33 1.79 -6.46
CA ASN A 184 5.55 1.06 -5.47
C ASN A 184 6.33 0.98 -4.15
N LEU A 185 5.81 1.60 -3.08
CA LEU A 185 6.42 1.62 -1.74
C LEU A 185 6.56 0.24 -1.08
N THR A 186 5.76 -0.73 -1.51
CA THR A 186 5.80 -2.11 -0.99
C THR A 186 6.65 -3.04 -1.85
N GLY A 187 7.12 -2.57 -3.02
CA GLY A 187 7.98 -3.32 -3.91
C GLY A 187 9.31 -3.66 -3.24
N GLN A 188 9.82 -4.87 -3.48
CA GLN A 188 11.17 -5.26 -3.05
C GLN A 188 12.26 -4.48 -3.79
N ASN A 189 11.94 -4.00 -5.00
CA ASN A 189 12.84 -3.25 -5.85
C ASN A 189 12.22 -1.90 -6.18
N TRP A 190 13.07 -0.87 -6.28
CA TRP A 190 12.69 0.49 -6.67
C TRP A 190 12.53 0.62 -8.19
N LEU A 191 11.64 -0.19 -8.77
CA LEU A 191 11.31 -0.12 -10.19
C LEU A 191 10.06 0.75 -10.39
N GLY A 192 9.97 1.39 -11.56
CA GLY A 192 8.77 2.11 -12.00
C GLY A 192 7.66 1.12 -12.35
N SER A 193 7.02 0.54 -11.33
CA SER A 193 5.98 -0.49 -11.48
C SER A 193 4.65 -0.11 -10.82
N GLY A 194 4.56 1.06 -10.19
CA GLY A 194 3.34 1.60 -9.60
C GLY A 194 2.42 2.30 -10.59
N TYR A 195 2.94 2.72 -11.75
CA TYR A 195 2.13 3.44 -12.74
C TYR A 195 1.26 2.50 -13.57
N ASN A 196 -0.03 2.79 -13.57
CA ASN A 196 -1.03 2.01 -14.27
C ASN A 196 -1.04 2.33 -15.79
N HIS A 197 -0.64 1.35 -16.60
CA HIS A 197 -0.69 1.40 -18.06
C HIS A 197 -1.97 0.75 -18.65
N ASN A 198 -3.10 0.75 -17.94
CA ASN A 198 -4.33 0.11 -18.44
C ASN A 198 -4.84 0.72 -19.76
N PHE A 199 -4.42 1.95 -20.10
CA PHE A 199 -4.73 2.59 -21.37
C PHE A 199 -3.90 2.04 -22.55
N PHE A 200 -2.76 1.41 -22.29
CA PHE A 200 -1.91 0.79 -23.31
C PHE A 200 -1.24 -0.49 -22.76
N PRO A 201 -1.67 -1.70 -23.17
CA PRO A 201 -1.15 -2.93 -22.62
C PRO A 201 0.35 -3.12 -22.96
N LEU A 202 1.22 -3.12 -21.95
CA LEU A 202 2.63 -3.48 -22.09
C LEU A 202 2.74 -5.02 -22.16
N LYS A 203 2.46 -5.58 -23.34
CA LYS A 203 2.50 -7.03 -23.61
C LYS A 203 3.22 -7.36 -24.90
N GLY A 204 3.83 -8.54 -24.95
CA GLY A 204 4.46 -9.06 -26.16
C GLY A 204 5.59 -8.13 -26.62
N GLY A 205 5.53 -7.66 -27.87
CA GLY A 205 6.54 -6.75 -28.42
C GLY A 205 6.61 -5.35 -27.77
N HIS A 206 5.64 -5.00 -26.92
CA HIS A 206 5.56 -3.71 -26.22
C HIS A 206 6.04 -3.78 -24.77
N GLU A 207 6.56 -4.93 -24.31
CA GLU A 207 7.29 -5.04 -23.03
C GLU A 207 8.72 -4.48 -23.21
N ILE A 208 8.80 -3.17 -23.45
CA ILE A 208 10.05 -2.46 -23.76
C ILE A 208 10.27 -1.31 -22.78
N GLU A 209 11.51 -0.80 -22.75
CA GLU A 209 11.91 0.32 -21.89
C GLU A 209 11.04 1.56 -22.10
N CYS A 210 10.73 2.28 -21.01
CA CYS A 210 9.84 3.45 -21.01
C CYS A 210 10.22 4.48 -22.08
N ASN A 211 11.52 4.75 -22.23
CA ASN A 211 12.07 5.73 -23.17
C ASN A 211 11.86 5.36 -24.65
N ARG A 212 11.54 4.10 -24.96
CA ARG A 212 11.22 3.65 -26.32
C ARG A 212 9.86 4.17 -26.78
N CYS A 213 8.93 4.33 -25.84
CA CYS A 213 7.61 4.91 -26.09
C CYS A 213 7.64 6.43 -25.81
N HIS A 214 8.26 6.82 -24.70
CA HIS A 214 8.30 8.20 -24.22
C HIS A 214 9.48 9.00 -24.78
N THR A 215 9.61 9.01 -26.11
CA THR A 215 10.73 9.68 -26.81
C THR A 215 10.68 11.21 -26.73
N GLN A 216 9.48 11.79 -26.56
CA GLN A 216 9.24 13.23 -26.43
C GLN A 216 8.59 13.57 -25.07
N GLY A 217 8.90 12.78 -24.05
CA GLY A 217 8.35 12.93 -22.70
C GLY A 217 7.17 12.00 -22.38
N TYR A 218 6.61 12.20 -21.19
CA TYR A 218 5.67 11.26 -20.55
C TYR A 218 4.19 11.70 -20.62
N LYS A 219 3.89 12.75 -21.39
CA LYS A 219 2.53 13.29 -21.55
C LYS A 219 2.09 13.23 -23.00
N GLY A 220 0.81 12.94 -23.22
CA GLY A 220 0.17 13.06 -24.54
C GLY A 220 0.58 12.01 -25.57
N LEU A 221 1.21 10.91 -25.15
CA LEU A 221 1.47 9.80 -26.06
C LEU A 221 0.15 9.12 -26.43
N SER A 222 -0.09 8.96 -27.73
CA SER A 222 -1.26 8.25 -28.23
C SER A 222 -1.15 6.75 -27.96
N SER A 223 -2.26 6.10 -27.60
CA SER A 223 -2.37 4.65 -27.50
C SER A 223 -2.71 3.98 -28.84
N GLU A 224 -2.96 4.77 -29.88
CA GLU A 224 -3.34 4.26 -31.20
C GLU A 224 -2.16 3.58 -31.89
N CYS A 225 -2.33 2.34 -32.37
CA CYS A 225 -1.25 1.56 -32.98
C CYS A 225 -0.55 2.33 -34.12
N VAL A 226 -1.33 3.01 -34.96
CA VAL A 226 -0.82 3.76 -36.11
C VAL A 226 -0.03 5.02 -35.72
N SER A 227 -0.08 5.50 -34.49
CA SER A 227 0.79 6.64 -34.10
C SER A 227 2.27 6.26 -34.16
N CYS A 228 2.59 4.97 -34.01
CA CYS A 228 3.94 4.43 -34.11
C CYS A 228 4.12 3.57 -35.36
N HIS A 229 3.11 2.79 -35.73
CA HIS A 229 3.18 1.81 -36.81
C HIS A 229 2.57 2.29 -38.14
N LEU A 230 2.50 3.62 -38.37
CA LEU A 230 2.00 4.15 -39.64
C LEU A 230 2.84 3.70 -40.83
N THR A 231 4.16 3.64 -40.67
CA THR A 231 5.06 3.14 -41.71
C THR A 231 4.75 1.69 -42.03
N ASP A 232 4.66 0.83 -41.01
CA ASP A 232 4.35 -0.59 -41.18
C ASP A 232 2.99 -0.78 -41.89
N TYR A 233 1.98 0.00 -41.49
CA TYR A 233 0.67 0.04 -42.14
C TYR A 233 0.79 0.41 -43.63
N ASN A 234 1.54 1.46 -43.95
CA ASN A 234 1.69 1.96 -45.31
C ASN A 234 2.49 1.01 -46.22
N THR A 235 3.46 0.28 -45.65
CA THR A 235 4.37 -0.59 -46.40
C THR A 235 3.92 -2.05 -46.48
N ALA A 236 2.83 -2.42 -45.80
CA ALA A 236 2.27 -3.77 -45.91
C ALA A 236 1.88 -4.08 -47.37
N THR A 237 2.28 -5.25 -47.87
CA THR A 237 2.05 -5.68 -49.27
C THR A 237 1.24 -6.96 -49.41
N ASN A 238 1.08 -7.75 -48.35
CA ASN A 238 0.36 -9.03 -48.40
C ASN A 238 -0.50 -9.25 -47.14
N PRO A 239 -1.75 -8.77 -47.11
CA PRO A 239 -2.39 -7.87 -48.09
C PRO A 239 -1.84 -6.43 -47.99
N SER A 240 -2.04 -5.60 -49.02
CA SER A 240 -1.77 -4.17 -48.92
C SER A 240 -2.87 -3.43 -48.18
N HIS A 241 -2.55 -2.84 -47.02
CA HIS A 241 -3.55 -2.13 -46.21
C HIS A 241 -4.02 -0.82 -46.86
N VAL A 242 -3.10 -0.08 -47.50
CA VAL A 242 -3.42 1.20 -48.14
C VAL A 242 -4.31 0.98 -49.35
N THR A 243 -3.94 0.07 -50.25
CA THR A 243 -4.70 -0.12 -51.48
C THR A 243 -6.03 -0.81 -51.25
N ALA A 244 -6.09 -1.75 -50.29
CA ALA A 244 -7.36 -2.34 -49.84
C ALA A 244 -8.22 -1.39 -49.00
N ASN A 245 -7.71 -0.20 -48.67
CA ASN A 245 -8.39 0.81 -47.84
C ASN A 245 -8.88 0.24 -46.50
N PHE A 246 -8.04 -0.55 -45.82
CA PHE A 246 -8.39 -1.10 -44.53
C PHE A 246 -8.48 -0.02 -43.44
N SER A 247 -9.17 -0.36 -42.36
CA SER A 247 -9.21 0.50 -41.17
C SER A 247 -7.83 0.54 -40.49
N LYS A 248 -7.56 1.64 -39.79
CA LYS A 248 -6.41 1.79 -38.89
C LYS A 248 -6.65 1.13 -37.52
N GLU A 249 -7.83 0.56 -37.30
CA GLU A 249 -8.17 -0.28 -36.15
C GLU A 249 -7.48 -1.65 -36.25
N CYS A 250 -6.20 -1.71 -35.87
CA CYS A 250 -5.36 -2.90 -36.05
C CYS A 250 -5.94 -4.14 -35.35
N ASN A 251 -6.60 -3.96 -34.20
CA ASN A 251 -7.16 -5.03 -33.37
C ASN A 251 -8.32 -5.80 -34.04
N THR A 252 -8.80 -5.34 -35.19
CA THR A 252 -9.78 -6.07 -36.00
C THR A 252 -9.18 -7.32 -36.65
N CYS A 253 -7.87 -7.31 -36.90
CA CYS A 253 -7.15 -8.39 -37.58
C CYS A 253 -5.93 -8.89 -36.79
N HIS A 254 -5.26 -8.02 -36.05
CA HIS A 254 -4.04 -8.32 -35.31
C HIS A 254 -4.30 -8.34 -33.80
N SER A 255 -3.44 -9.03 -33.05
CA SER A 255 -3.46 -9.00 -31.60
C SER A 255 -2.11 -8.53 -31.06
N ILE A 256 -2.14 -7.74 -29.98
CA ILE A 256 -0.92 -7.32 -29.29
C ILE A 256 -0.09 -8.51 -28.75
N ASN A 257 -0.74 -9.65 -28.49
CA ASN A 257 -0.08 -10.88 -28.05
C ASN A 257 0.35 -11.77 -29.23
N SER A 258 -0.17 -11.54 -30.44
CA SER A 258 0.14 -12.34 -31.63
C SER A 258 -0.17 -11.53 -32.89
N TRP A 259 0.87 -10.90 -33.45
CA TRP A 259 0.70 -10.04 -34.62
C TRP A 259 0.52 -10.82 -35.92
N LYS A 260 1.07 -12.05 -35.99
CA LYS A 260 0.96 -12.96 -37.13
C LYS A 260 0.60 -14.38 -36.66
N PRO A 261 -0.26 -15.11 -37.38
CA PRO A 261 -1.04 -14.65 -38.54
C PRO A 261 -2.15 -13.67 -38.13
N ALA A 262 -2.57 -12.81 -39.05
CA ALA A 262 -3.76 -12.00 -38.83
C ALA A 262 -5.01 -12.88 -38.86
N THR A 263 -5.95 -12.62 -37.96
CA THR A 263 -7.24 -13.32 -37.91
C THR A 263 -8.34 -12.36 -38.31
N PHE A 264 -9.06 -12.64 -39.39
CA PHE A 264 -10.17 -11.82 -39.83
C PHE A 264 -11.45 -12.64 -39.91
N ASN A 265 -12.57 -12.05 -39.49
CA ASN A 265 -13.86 -12.71 -39.50
C ASN A 265 -14.47 -12.72 -40.91
N HIS A 266 -13.97 -13.63 -41.74
CA HIS A 266 -14.40 -13.75 -43.13
C HIS A 266 -15.76 -14.45 -43.27
N ASP A 267 -16.00 -15.53 -42.51
CA ASP A 267 -17.20 -16.38 -42.70
C ASP A 267 -18.53 -15.73 -42.30
N SER A 268 -18.52 -14.79 -41.34
CA SER A 268 -19.75 -14.11 -40.92
C SER A 268 -20.05 -12.84 -41.74
N GLN A 269 -19.05 -12.29 -42.42
CA GLN A 269 -19.18 -11.05 -43.18
C GLN A 269 -19.15 -11.28 -44.70
N PHE A 270 -18.48 -12.34 -45.16
CA PHE A 270 -18.21 -12.65 -46.57
C PHE A 270 -18.37 -14.15 -46.84
N PHE A 271 -17.90 -14.60 -48.01
CA PHE A 271 -17.94 -16.01 -48.41
C PHE A 271 -17.20 -16.90 -47.39
N PRO A 272 -17.76 -18.02 -46.92
CA PRO A 272 -17.10 -18.82 -45.89
C PRO A 272 -15.86 -19.54 -46.42
N ILE A 273 -14.70 -19.24 -45.83
CA ILE A 273 -13.38 -19.82 -46.16
C ILE A 273 -12.72 -20.50 -44.96
N TYR A 274 -13.20 -20.22 -43.74
CA TYR A 274 -12.78 -20.89 -42.51
C TYR A 274 -13.73 -22.02 -42.09
N SER A 275 -14.80 -22.26 -42.85
CA SER A 275 -15.77 -23.33 -42.66
C SER A 275 -16.27 -23.90 -44.00
N GLY A 276 -17.06 -24.98 -43.94
CA GLY A 276 -17.58 -25.63 -45.14
C GLY A 276 -16.50 -26.32 -45.98
N LYS A 277 -16.74 -26.42 -47.29
CA LYS A 277 -15.89 -27.16 -48.24
C LYS A 277 -14.60 -26.44 -48.63
N HIS A 278 -14.49 -25.14 -48.36
CA HIS A 278 -13.31 -24.33 -48.70
C HIS A 278 -12.32 -24.17 -47.53
N ARG A 279 -12.65 -24.73 -46.36
CA ARG A 279 -11.82 -24.65 -45.16
C ARG A 279 -10.53 -25.45 -45.35
N GLY A 280 -9.40 -24.75 -45.34
CA GLY A 280 -8.07 -25.35 -45.47
C GLY A 280 -7.65 -25.64 -46.91
N GLU A 281 -8.40 -25.12 -47.90
CA GLU A 281 -8.11 -25.29 -49.33
C GLU A 281 -7.37 -24.07 -49.94
N TRP A 282 -6.83 -23.20 -49.09
CA TRP A 282 -6.16 -21.96 -49.47
C TRP A 282 -5.02 -21.66 -48.48
N GLU A 283 -3.98 -21.01 -48.98
CA GLU A 283 -2.78 -20.62 -48.21
C GLU A 283 -2.61 -19.09 -48.17
N SER A 284 -3.08 -18.40 -49.21
CA SER A 284 -3.01 -16.94 -49.33
C SER A 284 -4.35 -16.35 -49.74
N CYS A 285 -4.62 -15.12 -49.29
CA CYS A 285 -5.78 -14.38 -49.75
C CYS A 285 -5.81 -14.23 -51.28
N THR A 286 -4.64 -14.22 -51.93
CA THR A 286 -4.50 -14.12 -53.39
C THR A 286 -4.97 -15.35 -54.16
N ASP A 287 -5.15 -16.48 -53.48
CA ASP A 287 -5.63 -17.73 -54.11
C ASP A 287 -7.06 -17.56 -54.62
N CYS A 288 -7.85 -16.76 -53.88
CA CYS A 288 -9.20 -16.36 -54.28
C CYS A 288 -9.25 -14.91 -54.79
N HIS A 289 -8.51 -13.98 -54.17
CA HIS A 289 -8.52 -12.56 -54.52
C HIS A 289 -7.39 -12.21 -55.47
N THR A 290 -7.67 -12.32 -56.78
CA THR A 290 -6.66 -12.22 -57.84
C THR A 290 -6.05 -10.82 -58.03
N ASN A 291 -6.60 -9.80 -57.37
CA ASN A 291 -6.07 -8.45 -57.39
C ASN A 291 -5.67 -8.01 -55.98
N THR A 292 -4.36 -7.93 -55.72
CA THR A 292 -3.79 -7.49 -54.44
C THR A 292 -4.12 -6.03 -54.10
N ASN A 293 -4.57 -5.25 -55.08
CA ASN A 293 -5.00 -3.86 -54.93
C ASN A 293 -6.52 -3.72 -54.79
N ASN A 294 -7.30 -4.79 -55.00
CA ASN A 294 -8.74 -4.75 -54.87
C ASN A 294 -9.27 -6.14 -54.48
N TYR A 295 -9.43 -6.35 -53.17
CA TYR A 295 -9.96 -7.60 -52.62
C TYR A 295 -11.45 -7.83 -52.92
N SER A 296 -12.17 -6.88 -53.55
CA SER A 296 -13.48 -7.18 -54.13
C SER A 296 -13.38 -7.92 -55.48
N SER A 297 -12.20 -8.00 -56.08
CA SER A 297 -11.93 -8.85 -57.24
C SER A 297 -11.57 -10.26 -56.77
N PHE A 298 -12.35 -11.26 -57.17
CA PHE A 298 -12.16 -12.64 -56.76
C PHE A 298 -12.42 -13.63 -57.89
N THR A 299 -11.93 -14.86 -57.71
CA THR A 299 -12.18 -15.99 -58.61
C THR A 299 -12.69 -17.20 -57.85
N CYS A 300 -13.65 -17.90 -58.43
CA CYS A 300 -14.08 -19.24 -57.98
C CYS A 300 -13.57 -20.34 -58.91
N THR A 301 -13.05 -19.97 -60.08
CA THR A 301 -12.79 -20.90 -61.20
C THR A 301 -11.33 -21.26 -61.37
N ASN A 302 -10.43 -20.66 -60.59
CA ASN A 302 -8.99 -20.91 -60.70
C ASN A 302 -8.53 -22.14 -59.87
N CYS A 303 -9.46 -22.76 -59.13
CA CYS A 303 -9.23 -24.01 -58.41
C CYS A 303 -9.70 -25.21 -59.24
N HIS A 304 -9.21 -26.42 -58.93
CA HIS A 304 -9.43 -27.60 -59.78
C HIS A 304 -10.90 -28.12 -59.79
N GLU A 305 -11.68 -27.84 -58.75
CA GLU A 305 -13.01 -28.47 -58.56
C GLU A 305 -14.12 -27.81 -59.40
N HIS A 306 -13.90 -26.57 -59.85
CA HIS A 306 -14.91 -25.75 -60.52
C HIS A 306 -14.62 -25.54 -62.01
N ASN A 307 -14.09 -26.56 -62.69
CA ASN A 307 -13.83 -26.49 -64.13
C ASN A 307 -15.13 -26.33 -64.96
N LYS A 308 -15.03 -25.60 -66.08
CA LYS A 308 -16.16 -25.21 -66.92
C LYS A 308 -17.01 -26.40 -67.37
N THR A 309 -16.39 -27.43 -67.95
CA THR A 309 -17.12 -28.57 -68.50
C THR A 309 -17.93 -29.31 -67.44
N SER A 310 -17.36 -29.52 -66.25
CA SER A 310 -18.07 -30.15 -65.13
C SER A 310 -19.22 -29.28 -64.64
N MET A 311 -19.00 -27.97 -64.48
CA MET A 311 -20.03 -27.05 -64.00
C MET A 311 -21.17 -26.86 -65.00
N ASP A 312 -20.87 -26.74 -66.30
CA ASP A 312 -21.87 -26.62 -67.37
C ASP A 312 -22.79 -27.85 -67.38
N ASN A 313 -22.24 -29.05 -67.17
CA ASN A 313 -23.02 -30.28 -67.09
C ASN A 313 -23.89 -30.36 -65.84
N LYS A 314 -23.36 -29.98 -64.66
CA LYS A 314 -24.11 -29.98 -63.40
C LYS A 314 -25.25 -28.95 -63.38
N HIS A 315 -25.11 -27.86 -64.13
CA HIS A 315 -26.09 -26.78 -64.19
C HIS A 315 -26.97 -26.82 -65.45
N ARG A 316 -26.96 -27.93 -66.19
CA ARG A 316 -27.75 -28.08 -67.41
C ARG A 316 -29.24 -27.86 -67.11
N GLY A 317 -29.87 -26.93 -67.84
CA GLY A 317 -31.28 -26.59 -67.66
C GLY A 317 -31.55 -25.59 -66.53
N ARG A 318 -30.53 -25.10 -65.80
CA ARG A 318 -30.69 -24.04 -64.81
C ARG A 318 -30.74 -22.68 -65.51
N SER A 319 -31.90 -22.04 -65.48
CA SER A 319 -32.07 -20.67 -66.01
C SER A 319 -31.15 -19.69 -65.28
N GLY A 320 -30.53 -18.77 -66.02
CA GLY A 320 -29.63 -17.75 -65.47
C GLY A 320 -28.21 -18.24 -65.11
N TYR A 321 -27.86 -19.50 -65.41
CA TYR A 321 -26.50 -19.99 -65.21
C TYR A 321 -25.52 -19.31 -66.18
N VAL A 322 -24.47 -18.70 -65.63
CA VAL A 322 -23.33 -18.17 -66.39
C VAL A 322 -22.05 -18.60 -65.68
N TYR A 323 -21.13 -19.24 -66.41
CA TYR A 323 -19.84 -19.67 -65.87
C TYR A 323 -18.88 -18.49 -65.68
N ASN A 324 -19.00 -17.80 -64.54
CA ASN A 324 -18.03 -16.82 -64.05
C ASN A 324 -18.18 -16.66 -62.52
N SER A 325 -17.13 -16.16 -61.87
CA SER A 325 -17.04 -16.07 -60.41
C SER A 325 -18.15 -15.25 -59.76
N VAL A 326 -18.59 -14.15 -60.39
CA VAL A 326 -19.65 -13.28 -59.86
C VAL A 326 -20.99 -14.02 -59.82
N ASN A 327 -21.34 -14.75 -60.88
CA ASN A 327 -22.57 -15.54 -60.93
C ASN A 327 -22.49 -16.77 -60.02
N CYS A 328 -21.33 -17.42 -59.94
CA CYS A 328 -21.09 -18.50 -58.98
C CYS A 328 -21.35 -18.02 -57.54
N TYR A 329 -20.78 -16.88 -57.14
CA TYR A 329 -20.99 -16.30 -55.81
C TYR A 329 -22.45 -15.89 -55.57
N SER A 330 -23.12 -15.29 -56.57
CA SER A 330 -24.51 -14.88 -56.44
C SER A 330 -25.46 -16.07 -56.21
N CYS A 331 -25.21 -17.21 -56.87
CA CYS A 331 -26.01 -18.42 -56.68
C CYS A 331 -25.60 -19.21 -55.44
N HIS A 332 -24.31 -19.17 -55.07
CA HIS A 332 -23.73 -19.97 -53.99
C HIS A 332 -23.01 -19.08 -52.96
N PRO A 333 -23.69 -18.13 -52.29
CA PRO A 333 -23.04 -17.14 -51.42
C PRO A 333 -22.39 -17.75 -50.16
N ARG A 334 -22.76 -19.00 -49.83
CA ARG A 334 -22.24 -19.75 -48.68
C ARG A 334 -21.35 -20.93 -49.10
N GLY A 335 -20.94 -21.00 -50.37
CA GLY A 335 -20.06 -22.06 -50.88
C GLY A 335 -20.67 -23.46 -50.82
N LYS A 336 -21.99 -23.57 -50.84
CA LYS A 336 -22.71 -24.84 -50.87
C LYS A 336 -23.47 -25.02 -52.19
N ALA A 337 -23.64 -26.25 -52.63
CA ALA A 337 -24.17 -26.61 -53.95
C ALA A 337 -25.72 -26.68 -54.03
N ASP A 338 -26.39 -26.53 -52.89
CA ASP A 338 -27.84 -26.58 -52.67
C ASP A 338 -28.61 -25.37 -53.21
#